data_AF-N4TE92-F1
#
_entry.id   AF-N4TE92-F1
#
_cell.length_a   1.000
_cell.length_b   1.000
_cell.length_c   1.000
_cell.angle_alpha   90.00
_cell.angle_beta   90.00
_cell.angle_gamma   90.00
#
_symmetry.space_group_name_H-M   'P 1'
#
loop_
_entity.id
_entity.type
_entity.pdbx_description
1 polymer ?
#
loop_
_entity_poly.entity_id
_entity_poly.type
_entity_poly.pdbx_seq_one_letter_code
_entity_poly.pdbx_strand_id
1 'polypeptide(L)'
;MSQNSVVTIDSKRHFDSVLKSSRIVIADFYADWSDSSNQIAPIYERFAKDVAQPNLITLVKVNSDNQPELSQEYKITDLPTFIVFADGKQVDQVQGADPQKLRDTLMKIPALAASLNEKTARENAGSASGGPSWKGMEAPRGYNDITDQIELRDLEVLNADENAGTVRVLFDGSKPSGLGNSKGTSKDYVQSGADDQLLLYIPFQSIVKLHTLQLTSLPPKDDEDVMRPGNIHLYINRTHNLDFNEADDTEPTQAIEISPEDWNEEGTVSLSLRYVKFQKTSSLVIYVQISTE
;
A
#
# COMPACT_ATOMS: atom_id res chain seq x y z
N MET A 1 2.43 27.20 -3.75
CA MET A 1 1.20 27.07 -4.54
C MET A 1 0.13 26.55 -3.59
N SER A 2 -1.03 27.20 -3.52
CA SER A 2 -2.11 26.80 -2.61
C SER A 2 -2.60 25.42 -3.04
N GLN A 3 -2.18 24.36 -2.34
CA GLN A 3 -2.70 23.01 -2.52
C GLN A 3 -4.20 23.06 -2.27
N ASN A 4 -5.00 22.78 -3.29
CA ASN A 4 -6.44 22.73 -3.17
C ASN A 4 -6.78 21.47 -2.36
N SER A 5 -7.10 21.63 -1.06
CA SER A 5 -7.32 20.52 -0.12
C SER A 5 -8.58 19.69 -0.40
N VAL A 6 -9.38 20.10 -1.39
CA VAL A 6 -10.59 19.42 -1.85
C VAL A 6 -10.42 19.04 -3.32
N VAL A 7 -10.57 17.74 -3.61
CA VAL A 7 -10.49 17.18 -4.96
C VAL A 7 -11.84 17.36 -5.66
N THR A 8 -11.83 17.82 -6.91
CA THR A 8 -13.05 17.90 -7.73
C THR A 8 -13.23 16.58 -8.47
N ILE A 9 -14.44 16.02 -8.40
CA ILE A 9 -14.76 14.74 -9.05
C ILE A 9 -15.35 15.00 -10.44
N ASP A 10 -14.64 14.49 -11.45
CA ASP A 10 -14.96 14.72 -12.86
C ASP A 10 -15.65 13.52 -13.54
N SER A 11 -15.62 12.35 -12.91
CA SER A 11 -16.31 11.14 -13.40
C SER A 11 -16.52 10.12 -12.28
N LYS A 12 -17.44 9.17 -12.49
CA LYS A 12 -17.58 7.99 -11.62
C LYS A 12 -16.26 7.22 -11.46
N ARG A 13 -15.53 7.00 -12.56
CA ARG A 13 -14.23 6.30 -12.51
C ARG A 13 -13.21 7.05 -11.63
N HIS A 14 -13.20 8.37 -11.69
CA HIS A 14 -12.34 9.19 -10.83
C HIS A 14 -12.77 9.02 -9.35
N PHE A 15 -14.07 9.07 -9.06
CA PHE A 15 -14.60 8.83 -7.71
C PHE A 15 -14.23 7.45 -7.17
N ASP A 16 -14.43 6.39 -7.96
CA ASP A 16 -14.08 5.01 -7.62
C ASP A 16 -12.56 4.87 -7.36
N SER A 17 -11.73 5.61 -8.11
CA SER A 17 -10.29 5.65 -7.87
C SER A 17 -9.95 6.30 -6.54
N VAL A 18 -10.59 7.42 -6.20
CA VAL A 18 -10.36 8.13 -4.93
C VAL A 18 -10.82 7.28 -3.74
N LEU A 19 -11.96 6.58 -3.87
CA LEU A 19 -12.43 5.63 -2.85
C LEU A 19 -11.46 4.47 -2.61
N LYS A 20 -10.74 4.02 -3.64
CA LYS A 20 -9.70 2.98 -3.53
C LYS A 20 -8.38 3.52 -2.98
N SER A 21 -8.06 4.79 -3.28
CA SER A 21 -6.81 5.43 -2.88
C SER A 21 -6.91 6.20 -1.58
N SER A 22 -7.99 6.15 -0.82
CA SER A 22 -8.08 6.83 0.47
C SER A 22 -8.85 5.98 1.46
N ARG A 23 -8.32 5.87 2.69
CA ARG A 23 -8.98 5.11 3.76
C ARG A 23 -10.31 5.75 4.15
N ILE A 24 -10.32 7.09 4.23
CA ILE A 24 -11.51 7.89 4.47
C ILE A 24 -11.70 8.85 3.31
N VAL A 25 -12.92 8.92 2.80
CA VAL A 25 -13.35 9.93 1.83
C VAL A 25 -14.56 10.65 2.39
N ILE A 26 -14.52 11.98 2.45
CA ILE A 26 -15.72 12.79 2.72
C ILE A 26 -16.13 13.45 1.41
N ALA A 27 -17.30 13.10 0.88
CA ALA A 27 -17.82 13.64 -0.36
C ALA A 27 -18.90 14.70 -0.09
N ASP A 28 -18.74 15.90 -0.62
CA ASP A 28 -19.75 16.96 -0.69
C ASP A 28 -20.48 16.88 -2.04
N PHE A 29 -21.72 16.40 -2.04
CA PHE A 29 -22.62 16.49 -3.19
C PHE A 29 -23.31 17.85 -3.18
N TYR A 30 -23.03 18.67 -4.19
CA TYR A 30 -23.45 20.06 -4.27
C TYR A 30 -23.98 20.42 -5.66
N ALA A 31 -24.59 21.61 -5.77
CA ALA A 31 -24.85 22.26 -7.05
C ALA A 31 -24.55 23.75 -6.95
N ASP A 32 -24.07 24.35 -8.04
CA ASP A 32 -23.64 25.76 -8.05
C ASP A 32 -24.79 26.74 -7.80
N TRP A 33 -26.00 26.36 -8.22
CA TRP A 33 -27.24 27.14 -8.04
C TRP A 33 -27.85 27.02 -6.64
N SER A 34 -27.33 26.12 -5.79
CA SER A 34 -27.87 25.89 -4.45
C SER A 34 -27.23 26.85 -3.45
N ASP A 35 -28.00 27.84 -2.99
CA ASP A 35 -27.58 28.78 -1.94
C ASP A 35 -27.14 28.05 -0.66
N SER A 36 -27.86 26.98 -0.29
CA SER A 36 -27.53 26.13 0.85
C SER A 36 -26.16 25.47 0.71
N SER A 37 -25.80 25.00 -0.50
CA SER A 37 -24.47 24.45 -0.78
C SER A 37 -23.40 25.52 -0.66
N ASN A 38 -23.64 26.71 -1.24
CA ASN A 38 -22.71 27.84 -1.21
C ASN A 38 -22.44 28.34 0.22
N GLN A 39 -23.46 28.34 1.09
CA GLN A 39 -23.32 28.78 2.49
C GLN A 39 -22.45 27.85 3.34
N ILE A 40 -22.51 26.53 3.10
CA ILE A 40 -21.80 25.55 3.93
C ILE A 40 -20.40 25.21 3.42
N ALA A 41 -20.13 25.41 2.13
CA ALA A 41 -18.85 25.12 1.49
C ALA A 41 -17.62 25.68 2.24
N PRO A 42 -17.61 26.92 2.77
CA PRO A 42 -16.45 27.44 3.52
C PRO A 42 -16.12 26.65 4.79
N ILE A 43 -17.11 26.04 5.43
CA ILE A 43 -16.90 25.19 6.63
C ILE A 43 -16.21 23.90 6.22
N TYR A 44 -16.69 23.30 5.14
CA TYR A 44 -16.14 22.07 4.56
C TYR A 44 -14.71 22.27 4.05
N GLU A 45 -14.45 23.33 3.29
CA GLU A 45 -13.13 23.65 2.76
C GLU A 45 -12.12 23.98 3.86
N ARG A 46 -12.54 24.68 4.92
CA ARG A 46 -11.67 24.94 6.07
C ARG A 46 -11.28 23.65 6.76
N PHE A 47 -12.26 22.76 7.01
CA PHE A 47 -11.96 21.47 7.59
C PHE A 47 -11.01 20.65 6.72
N ALA A 48 -11.19 20.69 5.39
CA ALA A 48 -10.29 20.02 4.46
C ALA A 48 -8.84 20.44 4.65
N LYS A 49 -8.57 21.73 4.89
CA LYS A 49 -7.20 22.21 5.13
C LYS A 49 -6.59 21.68 6.42
N ASP A 50 -7.42 21.44 7.44
CA ASP A 50 -6.96 21.05 8.76
C ASP A 50 -6.74 19.53 8.88
N VAL A 51 -7.51 18.71 8.15
CA VAL A 51 -7.48 17.24 8.31
C VAL A 51 -7.10 16.45 7.07
N ALA A 52 -7.03 17.07 5.88
CA ALA A 52 -6.66 16.33 4.69
C ALA A 52 -5.28 15.73 4.88
N GLN A 53 -5.21 14.41 4.73
CA GLN A 53 -3.99 13.64 4.85
C GLN A 53 -3.92 12.78 3.61
N PRO A 54 -2.89 12.96 2.76
CA PRO A 54 -2.73 12.15 1.56
C PRO A 54 -2.90 10.68 1.90
N ASN A 55 -3.65 9.95 1.08
CA ASN A 55 -3.87 8.51 1.20
C ASN A 55 -4.68 8.04 2.42
N LEU A 56 -4.97 8.91 3.40
CA LEU A 56 -5.70 8.58 4.63
C LEU A 56 -7.06 9.29 4.72
N ILE A 57 -7.09 10.62 4.59
CA ILE A 57 -8.32 11.43 4.64
C ILE A 57 -8.36 12.31 3.39
N THR A 58 -9.27 12.00 2.48
CA THR A 58 -9.47 12.78 1.25
C THR A 58 -10.82 13.45 1.27
N LEU A 59 -10.86 14.74 0.98
CA LEU A 59 -12.10 15.50 0.83
C LEU A 59 -12.35 15.73 -0.66
N VAL A 60 -13.58 15.46 -1.09
CA VAL A 60 -13.97 15.57 -2.48
C VAL A 60 -15.27 16.34 -2.63
N LYS A 61 -15.41 17.05 -3.74
CA LYS A 61 -16.67 17.68 -4.14
C LYS A 61 -17.20 17.06 -5.43
N VAL A 62 -18.49 16.75 -5.43
CA VAL A 62 -19.22 16.09 -6.52
C VAL A 62 -20.36 17.02 -6.92
N ASN A 63 -20.26 17.63 -8.10
CA ASN A 63 -21.36 18.45 -8.61
C ASN A 63 -22.46 17.49 -9.11
N SER A 64 -23.64 17.54 -8.50
CA SER A 64 -24.74 16.61 -8.77
C SER A 64 -25.34 16.76 -10.16
N ASP A 65 -25.28 17.95 -10.76
CA ASP A 65 -25.72 18.18 -12.14
C ASP A 65 -24.75 17.56 -13.15
N ASN A 66 -23.44 17.64 -12.86
CA ASN A 66 -22.39 17.08 -13.73
C ASN A 66 -22.20 15.57 -13.53
N GLN A 67 -22.54 15.05 -12.34
CA GLN A 67 -22.37 13.64 -11.98
C GLN A 67 -23.72 13.00 -11.58
N PRO A 68 -24.69 12.91 -12.51
CA PRO A 68 -26.02 12.38 -12.20
C PRO A 68 -25.98 10.88 -11.87
N GLU A 69 -25.05 10.12 -12.44
CA GLU A 69 -24.85 8.70 -12.15
C GLU A 69 -24.48 8.48 -10.67
N LEU A 70 -23.50 9.24 -10.15
CA LEU A 70 -23.11 9.20 -8.73
C LEU A 70 -24.27 9.65 -7.83
N SER A 71 -25.02 10.68 -8.25
CA SER A 71 -26.16 11.17 -7.48
C SER A 71 -27.28 10.13 -7.39
N GLN A 72 -27.52 9.36 -8.45
CA GLN A 72 -28.47 8.24 -8.45
C GLN A 72 -27.98 7.07 -7.60
N GLU A 73 -26.72 6.68 -7.75
CA GLU A 73 -26.10 5.57 -7.01
C GLU A 73 -26.19 5.77 -5.50
N TYR A 74 -25.86 6.98 -5.02
CA TYR A 74 -25.90 7.35 -3.61
C TYR A 74 -27.23 7.96 -3.15
N LYS A 75 -28.27 7.92 -4.01
CA LYS A 75 -29.63 8.38 -3.72
C LYS A 75 -29.68 9.79 -3.13
N ILE A 76 -28.97 10.71 -3.78
CA ILE A 76 -28.93 12.12 -3.39
C ILE A 76 -30.27 12.76 -3.73
N THR A 77 -31.06 13.08 -2.71
CA THR A 77 -32.37 13.73 -2.85
C THR A 77 -32.34 15.22 -2.53
N ASP A 78 -31.38 15.65 -1.70
CA ASP A 78 -31.27 17.00 -1.17
C ASP A 78 -29.83 17.50 -1.27
N LEU A 79 -29.66 18.78 -1.58
CA LEU A 79 -28.34 19.41 -1.70
C LEU A 79 -28.19 20.54 -0.65
N PRO A 80 -27.01 20.66 -0.02
CA PRO A 80 -25.87 19.76 -0.10
C PRO A 80 -26.12 18.44 0.63
N THR A 81 -25.43 17.37 0.24
CA THR A 81 -25.37 16.13 1.00
C THR A 81 -23.92 15.70 1.17
N PHE A 82 -23.50 15.50 2.41
CA PHE A 82 -22.18 15.00 2.75
C PHE A 82 -22.23 13.51 3.04
N ILE A 83 -21.36 12.73 2.41
CA ILE A 83 -21.24 11.30 2.68
C ILE A 83 -19.83 10.99 3.17
N VAL A 84 -19.72 10.26 4.27
CA VAL A 84 -18.45 9.75 4.78
C VAL A 84 -18.31 8.30 4.37
N PHE A 85 -17.19 7.99 3.71
CA PHE A 85 -16.77 6.65 3.36
C PHE A 85 -15.57 6.25 4.21
N ALA A 86 -15.57 5.01 4.69
CA ALA A 86 -14.44 4.34 5.30
C ALA A 86 -14.18 3.02 4.56
N ASP A 87 -12.96 2.83 4.05
CA ASP A 87 -12.57 1.67 3.25
C ASP A 87 -13.54 1.38 2.11
N GLY A 88 -13.91 2.44 1.39
CA GLY A 88 -14.86 2.40 0.26
C GLY A 88 -16.32 2.18 0.64
N LYS A 89 -16.65 2.04 1.93
CA LYS A 89 -18.03 1.82 2.41
C LYS A 89 -18.59 3.08 3.03
N GLN A 90 -19.83 3.42 2.71
CA GLN A 90 -20.56 4.51 3.37
C GLN A 90 -20.77 4.20 4.85
N VAL A 91 -20.32 5.10 5.74
CA VAL A 91 -20.42 4.93 7.21
C VAL A 91 -21.20 6.05 7.90
N ASP A 92 -21.32 7.22 7.27
CA ASP A 92 -22.12 8.33 7.79
C ASP A 92 -22.65 9.20 6.64
N GLN A 93 -23.71 9.97 6.91
CA GLN A 93 -24.32 10.88 5.95
C GLN A 93 -24.99 12.07 6.65
N VAL A 94 -24.76 13.27 6.11
CA VAL A 94 -25.40 14.52 6.52
C VAL A 94 -26.13 15.10 5.32
N GLN A 95 -27.45 15.10 5.36
CA GLN A 95 -28.28 15.72 4.33
C GLN A 95 -28.66 17.15 4.72
N GLY A 96 -28.62 18.04 3.73
CA GLY A 96 -28.94 19.46 3.88
C GLY A 96 -27.79 20.30 4.45
N ALA A 97 -27.96 21.61 4.38
CA ALA A 97 -27.06 22.57 4.98
C ALA A 97 -27.27 22.64 6.50
N ASP A 98 -26.77 21.64 7.22
CA ASP A 98 -26.72 21.61 8.69
C ASP A 98 -25.27 21.77 9.18
N PRO A 99 -24.85 23.01 9.53
CA PRO A 99 -23.48 23.28 9.95
C PRO A 99 -23.08 22.64 11.27
N GLN A 100 -24.04 22.33 12.16
CA GLN A 100 -23.72 21.70 13.45
C GLN A 100 -23.50 20.22 13.23
N LYS A 101 -24.43 19.55 12.56
CA LYS A 101 -24.31 18.12 12.25
C LYS A 101 -23.10 17.83 11.37
N LEU A 102 -22.80 18.70 10.40
CA LEU A 102 -21.56 18.58 9.63
C LEU A 102 -20.33 18.66 10.54
N ARG A 103 -20.23 19.66 11.42
CA ARG A 103 -19.08 19.78 12.35
C ARG A 103 -18.95 18.55 13.25
N ASP A 104 -20.05 18.05 13.79
CA ASP A 104 -20.05 16.87 14.67
C ASP A 104 -19.56 15.62 13.94
N THR A 105 -19.98 15.41 12.69
CA THR A 105 -19.47 14.32 11.84
C THR A 105 -17.99 14.51 11.54
N LEU A 106 -17.57 15.72 11.18
CA LEU A 106 -16.18 16.03 10.84
C LEU A 106 -15.22 15.87 12.04
N MET A 107 -15.64 16.22 13.27
CA MET A 107 -14.83 16.01 14.48
C MET A 107 -14.55 14.53 14.80
N LYS A 108 -15.37 13.60 14.29
CA LYS A 108 -15.18 12.16 14.48
C LYS A 108 -14.14 11.58 13.51
N ILE A 109 -13.81 12.28 12.43
CA ILE A 109 -12.93 11.76 11.36
C ILE A 109 -11.53 11.39 11.86
N PRO A 110 -10.83 12.20 12.68
CA PRO A 110 -9.52 11.79 13.20
C PRO A 110 -9.58 10.52 14.06
N ALA A 111 -10.60 10.39 14.90
CA ALA A 111 -10.81 9.20 15.72
C ALA A 111 -11.18 7.98 14.86
N LEU A 112 -12.00 8.18 13.81
CA LEU A 112 -12.30 7.16 12.82
C LEU A 112 -11.02 6.71 12.11
N ALA A 113 -10.16 7.64 11.68
CA ALA A 113 -8.88 7.33 11.03
C ALA A 113 -7.96 6.51 11.95
N ALA A 114 -7.84 6.92 13.22
CA ALA A 114 -7.11 6.16 14.22
C ALA A 114 -7.70 4.77 14.43
N SER A 115 -9.03 4.66 14.51
CA SER A 115 -9.72 3.37 14.68
C SER A 115 -9.61 2.46 13.47
N LEU A 116 -9.56 3.00 12.24
CA LEU A 116 -9.34 2.23 11.03
C LEU A 116 -7.89 1.76 10.94
N ASN A 117 -6.93 2.55 11.40
CA ASN A 117 -5.54 2.12 11.54
C ASN A 117 -5.40 1.04 12.63
N GLU A 118 -6.07 1.20 13.76
CA GLU A 118 -6.13 0.17 14.81
C GLU A 118 -6.89 -1.07 14.37
N LYS A 119 -7.97 -0.94 13.58
CA LYS A 119 -8.74 -2.06 13.05
C LYS A 119 -7.97 -2.77 11.97
N THR A 120 -7.24 -2.08 11.09
CA THR A 120 -6.27 -2.71 10.20
C THR A 120 -5.17 -3.39 11.01
N ALA A 121 -4.65 -2.75 12.07
CA ALA A 121 -3.70 -3.37 12.97
C ALA A 121 -4.29 -4.58 13.73
N ARG A 122 -5.60 -4.60 14.02
CA ARG A 122 -6.34 -5.67 14.72
C ARG A 122 -6.97 -6.71 13.80
N GLU A 123 -7.13 -6.43 12.51
CA GLU A 123 -7.52 -7.38 11.47
C GLU A 123 -6.25 -8.08 10.97
N ASN A 124 -5.14 -7.34 10.85
CA ASN A 124 -3.79 -7.90 10.77
C ASN A 124 -3.43 -8.66 12.06
N ALA A 125 -3.84 -8.18 13.25
CA ALA A 125 -3.72 -8.94 14.49
C ALA A 125 -4.89 -9.91 14.76
N GLY A 126 -5.89 -9.98 13.89
CA GLY A 126 -7.12 -10.79 14.05
C GLY A 126 -7.02 -12.13 13.34
N SER A 127 -6.08 -12.23 12.39
CA SER A 127 -5.43 -13.47 11.99
C SER A 127 -4.20 -13.81 12.85
N ALA A 128 -3.85 -12.96 13.82
CA ALA A 128 -2.75 -13.21 14.76
C ALA A 128 -3.28 -13.63 16.14
N SER A 129 -3.23 -14.92 16.42
CA SER A 129 -3.08 -15.36 17.79
C SER A 129 -1.79 -14.76 18.37
N GLY A 130 -1.89 -13.62 19.05
CA GLY A 130 -1.01 -13.13 20.13
C GLY A 130 0.48 -13.45 20.06
N GLY A 131 1.11 -13.32 18.89
CA GLY A 131 2.53 -13.55 18.69
C GLY A 131 3.21 -12.33 18.06
N PRO A 132 4.52 -12.15 18.26
CA PRO A 132 5.28 -11.13 17.54
C PRO A 132 5.11 -11.32 16.02
N SER A 133 5.03 -10.21 15.27
CA SER A 133 5.15 -10.21 13.80
C SER A 133 6.33 -11.11 13.43
N TRP A 134 6.12 -12.07 12.54
CA TRP A 134 7.19 -12.94 12.09
C TRP A 134 8.22 -12.09 11.33
N LYS A 135 9.49 -12.24 11.69
CA LYS A 135 10.58 -11.42 11.14
C LYS A 135 11.64 -12.23 10.42
N GLY A 136 11.38 -13.53 10.17
CA GLY A 136 12.42 -14.44 9.69
C GLY A 136 13.58 -14.52 10.68
N MET A 137 14.65 -13.77 10.41
CA MET A 137 15.82 -13.68 11.30
C MET A 137 15.81 -12.44 12.18
N GLU A 138 16.48 -12.52 13.33
CA GLU A 138 16.72 -11.34 14.18
C GLU A 138 17.50 -10.26 13.42
N ALA A 139 17.05 -9.01 13.55
CA ALA A 139 17.76 -7.87 12.99
C ALA A 139 19.14 -7.72 13.67
N PRO A 140 20.20 -7.34 12.92
CA PRO A 140 21.50 -7.08 13.51
C PRO A 140 21.41 -6.04 14.64
N ARG A 141 22.23 -6.21 15.67
CA ARG A 141 22.21 -5.36 16.87
C ARG A 141 22.33 -3.87 16.49
N GLY A 142 21.36 -3.07 16.92
CA GLY A 142 21.31 -1.63 16.67
C GLY A 142 20.56 -1.23 15.40
N TYR A 143 20.01 -2.19 14.65
CA TYR A 143 19.14 -1.96 13.51
C TYR A 143 17.72 -2.44 13.82
N ASN A 144 16.74 -1.77 13.21
CA ASN A 144 15.33 -2.11 13.33
C ASN A 144 14.79 -2.53 11.97
N ASP A 145 13.75 -3.36 12.00
CA ASP A 145 12.89 -3.59 10.84
C ASP A 145 12.20 -2.28 10.43
N ILE A 146 12.10 -2.05 9.12
CA ILE A 146 11.52 -0.85 8.52
C ILE A 146 10.45 -1.19 7.48
N THR A 147 9.90 -2.41 7.54
CA THR A 147 8.84 -2.86 6.62
C THR A 147 7.64 -1.90 6.63
N ASP A 148 7.37 -1.24 7.77
CA ASP A 148 6.34 -0.21 7.92
C ASP A 148 6.60 1.09 7.13
N GLN A 149 7.83 1.30 6.64
CA GLN A 149 8.21 2.45 5.82
C GLN A 149 7.96 2.22 4.32
N ILE A 150 7.53 1.03 3.91
CA ILE A 150 7.26 0.72 2.51
C ILE A 150 5.94 1.37 2.09
N GLU A 151 5.91 1.96 0.88
CA GLU A 151 4.69 2.45 0.26
C GLU A 151 4.02 1.30 -0.51
N LEU A 152 3.09 0.61 0.15
CA LEU A 152 2.45 -0.61 -0.36
C LEU A 152 1.60 -0.39 -1.62
N ARG A 153 1.26 0.87 -1.95
CA ARG A 153 0.38 1.19 -3.08
C ARG A 153 1.06 1.12 -4.42
N ASP A 154 2.30 1.57 -4.45
CA ASP A 154 3.11 1.73 -5.66
C ASP A 154 4.13 0.58 -5.81
N LEU A 155 3.91 -0.52 -5.07
CA LEU A 155 4.64 -1.77 -5.27
C LEU A 155 4.31 -2.33 -6.66
N GLU A 156 5.35 -2.78 -7.35
CA GLU A 156 5.21 -3.38 -8.66
C GLU A 156 6.12 -4.62 -8.75
N VAL A 157 5.63 -5.66 -9.40
CA VAL A 157 6.43 -6.85 -9.71
C VAL A 157 6.22 -7.22 -11.17
N LEU A 158 7.33 -7.43 -11.89
CA LEU A 158 7.32 -7.92 -13.26
C LEU A 158 7.59 -9.43 -13.28
N ASN A 159 6.93 -10.10 -14.23
CA ASN A 159 6.96 -11.55 -14.43
C ASN A 159 6.44 -12.36 -13.23
N ALA A 160 5.52 -11.83 -12.42
CA ALA A 160 4.87 -12.63 -11.38
C ALA A 160 3.80 -13.56 -11.98
N ASP A 161 3.76 -14.81 -11.51
CA ASP A 161 2.68 -15.76 -11.84
C ASP A 161 1.33 -15.21 -11.36
N GLU A 162 0.34 -15.17 -12.25
CA GLU A 162 -1.03 -14.74 -11.97
C GLU A 162 -1.73 -15.63 -10.93
N ASN A 163 -1.25 -16.87 -10.77
CA ASN A 163 -1.73 -17.81 -9.77
C ASN A 163 -1.09 -17.62 -8.40
N ALA A 164 -0.01 -16.85 -8.28
CA ALA A 164 0.61 -16.51 -7.01
C ALA A 164 -0.14 -15.38 -6.27
N GLY A 165 0.38 -14.98 -5.12
CA GLY A 165 -0.11 -13.83 -4.37
C GLY A 165 0.28 -12.51 -5.05
N THR A 166 -0.42 -11.43 -4.71
CA THR A 166 -0.01 -10.09 -5.13
C THR A 166 1.27 -9.68 -4.42
N VAL A 167 2.10 -8.82 -5.01
CA VAL A 167 3.35 -8.30 -4.39
C VAL A 167 3.24 -7.82 -2.94
N ARG A 168 2.07 -7.31 -2.53
CA ARG A 168 1.82 -6.84 -1.15
C ARG A 168 1.97 -7.93 -0.10
N VAL A 169 1.74 -9.19 -0.44
CA VAL A 169 1.80 -10.30 0.53
C VAL A 169 3.22 -10.53 1.05
N LEU A 170 4.25 -10.10 0.31
CA LEU A 170 5.65 -10.19 0.72
C LEU A 170 5.99 -9.34 1.95
N PHE A 171 5.12 -8.38 2.31
CA PHE A 171 5.32 -7.46 3.43
C PHE A 171 4.27 -7.67 4.53
N ASP A 172 3.53 -8.78 4.48
CA ASP A 172 2.65 -9.18 5.57
C ASP A 172 3.47 -9.69 6.76
N GLY A 173 3.09 -9.29 7.97
CA GLY A 173 3.81 -9.66 9.20
C GLY A 173 3.49 -11.07 9.72
N SER A 174 2.61 -11.81 9.06
CA SER A 174 2.24 -13.18 9.42
C SER A 174 3.37 -14.15 9.11
N LYS A 175 3.48 -15.23 9.90
CA LYS A 175 4.41 -16.31 9.59
C LYS A 175 4.01 -16.97 8.26
N PRO A 176 4.95 -17.18 7.31
CA PRO A 176 4.67 -17.82 6.04
C PRO A 176 3.98 -19.16 6.21
N SER A 177 2.94 -19.39 5.42
CA SER A 177 2.10 -20.58 5.46
C SER A 177 2.90 -21.86 5.20
N GLY A 178 3.95 -21.79 4.37
CA GLY A 178 4.87 -22.89 4.10
C GLY A 178 5.70 -23.37 5.30
N LEU A 179 5.78 -22.58 6.38
CA LEU A 179 6.40 -22.99 7.65
C LEU A 179 5.37 -23.53 8.67
N GLY A 180 4.08 -23.45 8.36
CA GLY A 180 3.00 -23.92 9.22
C GLY A 180 2.64 -25.38 8.97
N ASN A 181 1.98 -26.01 9.95
CA ASN A 181 1.39 -27.35 9.80
C ASN A 181 0.01 -27.33 9.11
N SER A 182 -0.52 -26.14 8.87
CA SER A 182 -1.82 -25.96 8.23
C SER A 182 -1.67 -26.12 6.72
N LYS A 183 -2.50 -26.97 6.10
CA LYS A 183 -2.69 -27.01 4.64
C LYS A 183 -3.35 -25.70 4.19
N GLY A 184 -2.58 -24.62 4.15
CA GLY A 184 -3.04 -23.30 3.79
C GLY A 184 -3.21 -23.19 2.29
N THR A 185 -4.40 -22.77 1.86
CA THR A 185 -4.69 -22.29 0.50
C THR A 185 -4.33 -20.80 0.34
N SER A 186 -3.56 -20.23 1.27
CA SER A 186 -3.18 -18.82 1.26
C SER A 186 -2.11 -18.58 0.21
N LYS A 187 -2.36 -17.63 -0.70
CA LYS A 187 -1.38 -17.15 -1.68
C LYS A 187 -0.54 -16.06 -1.04
N ASP A 188 0.31 -16.42 -0.08
CA ASP A 188 1.16 -15.52 0.70
C ASP A 188 2.61 -15.43 0.16
N TYR A 189 2.79 -15.76 -1.11
CA TYR A 189 4.07 -15.74 -1.81
C TYR A 189 3.93 -15.10 -3.19
N VAL A 190 5.07 -14.76 -3.80
CA VAL A 190 5.18 -14.42 -5.22
C VAL A 190 6.11 -15.42 -5.88
N GLN A 191 5.80 -15.80 -7.11
CA GLN A 191 6.60 -16.72 -7.93
C GLN A 191 6.77 -16.12 -9.32
N SER A 192 7.86 -16.44 -10.01
CA SER A 192 8.02 -16.09 -11.41
C SER A 192 7.05 -16.89 -12.30
N GLY A 193 6.58 -16.26 -13.37
CA GLY A 193 5.58 -16.82 -14.27
C GLY A 193 6.20 -17.57 -15.46
N ALA A 194 6.67 -16.82 -16.45
CA ALA A 194 7.12 -17.39 -17.72
C ALA A 194 8.62 -17.75 -17.72
N ASP A 195 9.43 -16.95 -17.03
CA ASP A 195 10.89 -17.06 -16.99
C ASP A 195 11.42 -17.15 -15.55
N ASP A 196 12.68 -17.54 -15.37
CA ASP A 196 13.34 -17.75 -14.07
C ASP A 196 13.85 -16.46 -13.40
N GLN A 197 13.09 -15.36 -13.57
CA GLN A 197 13.48 -14.04 -13.13
C GLN A 197 12.29 -13.20 -12.66
N LEU A 198 12.51 -12.32 -11.67
CA LEU A 198 11.51 -11.38 -11.16
C LEU A 198 12.10 -10.00 -10.98
N LEU A 199 11.30 -8.96 -11.21
CA LEU A 199 11.73 -7.58 -11.03
C LEU A 199 10.75 -6.85 -10.11
N LEU A 200 11.18 -6.60 -8.88
CA LEU A 200 10.37 -6.05 -7.80
C LEU A 200 10.75 -4.60 -7.51
N TYR A 201 9.81 -3.67 -7.64
CA TYR A 201 9.96 -2.27 -7.25
C TYR A 201 9.29 -1.98 -5.90
N ILE A 202 10.08 -1.39 -4.99
CA ILE A 202 9.72 -1.09 -3.61
C ILE A 202 9.98 0.39 -3.33
N PRO A 203 8.96 1.25 -3.39
CA PRO A 203 9.07 2.63 -2.93
C PRO A 203 8.98 2.71 -1.41
N PHE A 204 9.67 3.69 -0.82
CA PHE A 204 9.58 4.01 0.60
C PHE A 204 8.81 5.33 0.81
N GLN A 205 8.06 5.41 1.92
CA GLN A 205 7.30 6.60 2.33
C GLN A 205 8.20 7.81 2.60
N SER A 206 9.45 7.56 2.99
CA SER A 206 10.48 8.58 3.20
C SER A 206 11.86 8.03 2.86
N ILE A 207 12.88 8.88 2.85
CA ILE A 207 14.26 8.43 2.62
C ILE A 207 14.72 7.59 3.81
N VAL A 208 15.04 6.33 3.57
CA VAL A 208 15.51 5.37 4.58
C VAL A 208 16.99 5.03 4.39
N LYS A 209 17.53 4.30 5.37
CA LYS A 209 18.86 3.70 5.31
C LYS A 209 18.72 2.18 5.36
N LEU A 210 19.31 1.48 4.40
CA LEU A 210 19.26 0.02 4.35
C LEU A 210 20.59 -0.57 4.79
N HIS A 211 20.54 -1.46 5.77
CA HIS A 211 21.72 -2.19 6.26
C HIS A 211 21.68 -3.66 5.86
N THR A 212 20.51 -4.28 5.98
CA THR A 212 20.30 -5.69 5.72
C THR A 212 18.98 -5.84 4.98
N LEU A 213 18.97 -6.72 3.99
CA LEU A 213 17.77 -7.19 3.31
C LEU A 213 17.58 -8.66 3.69
N GLN A 214 16.41 -9.01 4.21
CA GLN A 214 16.08 -10.42 4.44
C GLN A 214 15.15 -10.91 3.33
N LEU A 215 15.42 -12.11 2.81
CA LEU A 215 14.56 -12.77 1.83
C LEU A 215 14.15 -14.13 2.38
N THR A 216 12.89 -14.49 2.18
CA THR A 216 12.36 -15.81 2.53
C THR A 216 11.86 -16.49 1.28
N SER A 217 12.26 -17.74 1.09
CA SER A 217 11.81 -18.58 0.00
C SER A 217 11.53 -19.98 0.54
N LEU A 218 10.40 -20.56 0.14
CA LEU A 218 9.91 -21.85 0.61
C LEU A 218 9.37 -22.63 -0.59
N PRO A 219 10.23 -23.07 -1.53
CA PRO A 219 9.78 -23.88 -2.64
C PRO A 219 9.07 -25.16 -2.13
N PRO A 220 7.97 -25.59 -2.77
CA PRO A 220 7.30 -26.84 -2.44
C PRO A 220 8.28 -28.02 -2.53
N LYS A 221 8.12 -29.02 -1.65
CA LYS A 221 9.01 -30.21 -1.65
C LYS A 221 8.71 -31.18 -2.80
N ASP A 222 7.53 -31.06 -3.38
CA ASP A 222 6.98 -31.91 -4.42
C ASP A 222 7.01 -31.26 -5.81
N ASP A 223 7.57 -30.05 -5.92
CA ASP A 223 7.71 -29.30 -7.16
C ASP A 223 9.17 -28.93 -7.39
N GLU A 224 9.87 -29.71 -8.22
CA GLU A 224 11.30 -29.52 -8.53
C GLU A 224 11.53 -28.37 -9.52
N ASP A 225 10.48 -27.86 -10.17
CA ASP A 225 10.57 -26.75 -11.12
C ASP A 225 10.62 -25.39 -10.40
N VAL A 226 10.24 -25.33 -9.12
CA VAL A 226 10.27 -24.09 -8.32
C VAL A 226 11.61 -23.95 -7.61
N MET A 227 12.40 -22.96 -8.05
CA MET A 227 13.73 -22.70 -7.52
C MET A 227 13.80 -21.52 -6.56
N ARG A 228 14.84 -21.49 -5.71
CA ARG A 228 15.14 -20.36 -4.83
C ARG A 228 15.87 -19.24 -5.61
N PRO A 229 15.74 -17.98 -5.18
CA PRO A 229 16.61 -16.90 -5.63
C PRO A 229 18.09 -17.25 -5.44
N GLY A 230 18.91 -17.08 -6.49
CA GLY A 230 20.35 -17.30 -6.43
C GLY A 230 21.16 -16.03 -6.63
N ASN A 231 20.73 -15.15 -7.54
CA ASN A 231 21.39 -13.88 -7.81
C ASN A 231 20.43 -12.72 -7.56
N ILE A 232 20.88 -11.73 -6.80
CA ILE A 232 20.13 -10.53 -6.45
C ILE A 232 20.90 -9.29 -6.89
N HIS A 233 20.31 -8.55 -7.82
CA HIS A 233 20.78 -7.26 -8.29
C HIS A 233 19.92 -6.14 -7.70
N LEU A 234 20.54 -5.25 -6.93
CA LEU A 234 19.85 -4.17 -6.23
C LEU A 234 20.13 -2.82 -6.90
N TYR A 235 19.08 -2.05 -7.15
CA TYR A 235 19.16 -0.68 -7.65
C TYR A 235 18.38 0.23 -6.72
N ILE A 236 18.91 1.40 -6.39
CA ILE A 236 18.22 2.37 -5.52
C ILE A 236 17.81 3.62 -6.27
N ASN A 237 16.82 4.32 -5.71
CA ASN A 237 16.42 5.67 -6.12
C ASN A 237 15.95 5.76 -7.57
N ARG A 238 15.29 4.69 -8.05
CA ARG A 238 14.54 4.68 -9.31
C ARG A 238 13.15 5.26 -9.11
N THR A 239 12.62 5.95 -10.11
CA THR A 239 11.27 6.55 -10.06
C THR A 239 10.15 5.59 -10.44
N HIS A 240 10.50 4.48 -11.07
CA HIS A 240 9.62 3.41 -11.54
C HIS A 240 10.41 2.10 -11.53
N ASN A 241 9.74 0.97 -11.76
CA ASN A 241 10.40 -0.31 -11.91
C ASN A 241 11.30 -0.33 -13.16
N LEU A 242 12.38 -1.10 -13.13
CA LEU A 242 13.18 -1.33 -14.34
C LEU A 242 12.49 -2.36 -15.21
N ASP A 243 12.72 -2.31 -16.52
CA ASP A 243 12.51 -3.48 -17.36
C ASP A 243 13.76 -4.38 -17.34
N PHE A 244 13.63 -5.61 -17.86
CA PHE A 244 14.71 -6.60 -17.84
C PHE A 244 15.94 -6.16 -18.63
N ASN A 245 15.76 -5.50 -19.78
CA ASN A 245 16.90 -5.03 -20.58
C ASN A 245 17.64 -3.89 -19.85
N GLU A 246 16.90 -2.96 -19.25
CA GLU A 246 17.50 -1.88 -18.47
C GLU A 246 18.25 -2.43 -17.26
N ALA A 247 17.70 -3.45 -16.58
CA ALA A 247 18.37 -4.10 -15.46
C ALA A 247 19.68 -4.78 -15.89
N ASP A 248 19.69 -5.50 -17.01
CA ASP A 248 20.89 -6.16 -17.53
C ASP A 248 21.96 -5.17 -18.02
N ASP A 249 21.55 -4.07 -18.66
CA ASP A 249 22.48 -3.06 -19.20
C ASP A 249 23.01 -2.08 -18.14
N THR A 250 22.42 -2.09 -16.94
CA THR A 250 22.76 -1.15 -15.88
C THR A 250 23.56 -1.81 -14.76
N GLU A 251 24.66 -1.17 -14.35
CA GLU A 251 25.40 -1.64 -13.18
C GLU A 251 24.54 -1.53 -11.89
N PRO A 252 24.35 -2.65 -11.15
CA PRO A 252 23.59 -2.64 -9.92
C PRO A 252 24.33 -1.85 -8.83
N THR A 253 23.58 -1.21 -7.94
CA THR A 253 24.15 -0.59 -6.73
C THR A 253 24.92 -1.62 -5.91
N GLN A 254 24.37 -2.84 -5.84
CA GLN A 254 25.05 -4.02 -5.31
C GLN A 254 24.49 -5.29 -5.96
N ALA A 255 25.37 -6.18 -6.40
CA ALA A 255 25.06 -7.56 -6.77
C ALA A 255 25.39 -8.49 -5.59
N ILE A 256 24.55 -9.49 -5.34
CA ILE A 256 24.70 -10.47 -4.26
C ILE A 256 24.37 -11.85 -4.81
N GLU A 257 25.30 -12.78 -4.66
CA GLU A 257 25.09 -14.20 -4.93
C GLU A 257 24.70 -14.88 -3.61
N ILE A 258 23.70 -15.74 -3.65
CA ILE A 258 23.15 -16.48 -2.52
C ILE A 258 23.53 -17.95 -2.70
N SER A 259 24.35 -18.46 -1.79
CA SER A 259 24.71 -19.86 -1.77
C SER A 259 23.64 -20.70 -1.07
N PRO A 260 23.53 -22.00 -1.37
CA PRO A 260 22.58 -22.90 -0.69
C PRO A 260 22.71 -22.91 0.84
N GLU A 261 23.92 -22.67 1.35
CA GLU A 261 24.24 -22.62 2.79
C GLU A 261 23.82 -21.32 3.50
N ASP A 262 23.48 -20.27 2.75
CA ASP A 262 23.05 -18.98 3.33
C ASP A 262 21.60 -19.03 3.84
N TRP A 263 20.81 -20.02 3.40
CA TRP A 263 19.43 -20.21 3.81
C TRP A 263 19.35 -20.94 5.15
N ASN A 264 18.64 -20.36 6.12
CA ASN A 264 18.41 -21.02 7.40
C ASN A 264 17.31 -22.10 7.32
N GLU A 265 17.06 -22.80 8.43
CA GLU A 265 16.02 -23.85 8.52
C GLU A 265 14.59 -23.35 8.23
N GLU A 266 14.33 -22.05 8.44
CA GLU A 266 13.07 -21.40 8.09
C GLU A 266 13.06 -20.85 6.64
N GLY A 267 14.04 -21.20 5.82
CA GLY A 267 14.14 -20.78 4.43
C GLY A 267 14.35 -19.27 4.26
N THR A 268 14.96 -18.60 5.23
CA THR A 268 15.28 -17.16 5.20
C THR A 268 16.78 -16.93 5.12
N VAL A 269 17.19 -15.96 4.29
CA VAL A 269 18.58 -15.50 4.13
C VAL A 269 18.71 -14.01 4.51
N SER A 270 19.86 -13.61 5.05
CA SER A 270 20.16 -12.25 5.52
C SER A 270 21.27 -11.65 4.67
N LEU A 271 20.90 -10.80 3.72
CA LEU A 271 21.80 -10.19 2.77
C LEU A 271 22.37 -8.91 3.37
N SER A 272 23.67 -8.91 3.65
CA SER A 272 24.37 -7.72 4.14
C SER A 272 24.55 -6.71 3.01
N LEU A 273 24.01 -5.51 3.19
CA LEU A 273 24.15 -4.42 2.24
C LEU A 273 25.39 -3.59 2.56
N ARG A 274 26.04 -3.05 1.53
CA ARG A 274 27.12 -2.07 1.68
C ARG A 274 26.51 -0.76 2.16
N TYR A 275 26.27 -0.65 3.46
CA TYR A 275 25.55 0.45 4.13
C TYR A 275 25.93 1.85 3.62
N VAL A 276 27.20 2.06 3.27
CA VAL A 276 27.72 3.32 2.67
C VAL A 276 27.02 3.71 1.36
N LYS A 277 26.58 2.76 0.53
CA LYS A 277 25.83 2.97 -0.71
C LYS A 277 24.33 3.20 -0.46
N PHE A 278 23.79 2.69 0.64
CA PHE A 278 22.36 2.69 0.96
C PHE A 278 21.99 3.67 2.09
N GLN A 279 22.68 4.82 2.17
CA GLN A 279 22.42 5.86 3.19
C GLN A 279 21.21 6.75 2.91
N LYS A 280 20.77 6.81 1.65
CA LYS A 280 19.70 7.70 1.18
C LYS A 280 18.91 6.98 0.11
N THR A 281 18.00 6.13 0.56
CA THR A 281 17.21 5.26 -0.32
C THR A 281 15.74 5.70 -0.28
N SER A 282 15.20 6.17 -1.39
CA SER A 282 13.77 6.48 -1.56
C SER A 282 12.99 5.34 -2.23
N SER A 283 13.69 4.46 -2.94
CA SER A 283 13.13 3.27 -3.56
C SER A 283 14.21 2.21 -3.73
N LEU A 284 13.80 0.96 -3.81
CA LEU A 284 14.63 -0.21 -4.07
C LEU A 284 14.01 -1.04 -5.18
N VAL A 285 14.78 -1.32 -6.23
CA VAL A 285 14.47 -2.33 -7.23
C VAL A 285 15.31 -3.57 -6.91
N ILE A 286 14.64 -4.71 -6.82
CA ILE A 286 15.26 -6.02 -6.60
C ILE A 286 15.03 -6.82 -7.88
N TYR A 287 16.10 -7.02 -8.64
CA TYR A 287 16.11 -7.94 -9.77
C TYR A 287 16.63 -9.30 -9.30
N VAL A 288 15.75 -10.29 -9.35
CA VAL A 288 15.95 -11.64 -8.84
C VAL A 288 16.14 -12.58 -10.02
N GLN A 289 17.20 -13.39 -9.96
CA GLN A 289 17.51 -14.43 -10.93
C GLN A 289 17.87 -15.72 -10.17
N ILE A 290 17.74 -16.86 -10.85
CA ILE A 290 18.29 -18.12 -10.35
C ILE A 290 19.83 -18.08 -10.31
N SER A 291 20.43 -18.98 -9.55
CA SER A 291 21.88 -19.17 -9.59
C SER A 291 22.26 -19.73 -10.96
N THR A 292 23.31 -19.21 -11.58
CA THR A 292 23.92 -19.88 -12.72
C THR A 292 24.85 -20.95 -12.15
N GLU A 293 24.47 -22.22 -12.28
CA GLU A 293 25.38 -23.36 -12.03
C GLU A 293 26.57 -23.36 -13.00
#